data_AF-A0A7C4PKA8-F1
#
_entry.id   AF-A0A7C4PKA8-F1
#
_cell.length_a   1.000
_cell.length_b   1.000
_cell.length_c   1.000
_cell.angle_alpha   90.00
_cell.angle_beta   90.00
_cell.angle_gamma   90.00
#
_symmetry.space_group_name_H-M   'P 1'
#
loop_
_entity.id
_entity.type
_entity.pdbx_description
1 polymer ?
#
loop_
_entity_poly.entity_id
_entity_poly.type
_entity_poly.pdbx_seq_one_letter_code
_entity_poly.pdbx_strand_id
1 'polypeptide(L)'
;VIIRENEEDLYGGIEHRQTREVTQVLKLISYPGTDSIVRYAFEYARAYGRRKVTCMTKDNIMKITDGLFHRVFNEVAREFPDIQAEHQIIDIGAARLAAAPETLDVIVTPNLYGDILSDVAAQLTGSVGLAGSSNIGREAAMFEAIHGSAPDIAGKGIANPSGLLQAAVHMLVHVGLGDTATLINNAWLRTLEDGVHTADIYREGLSRKRAGTDAFADAVIERLGREPERLRPARFQHASIVIPGAPKLAGRKELCGVDVFLDWNEGEREPARLGRQVEGLVPPPWKLQMITNRGVKVYPEGLPETFRTDHWRCRFVAEDGGAVDYGLVLDLLQRLHRGGLEVIQTENLYTFDGERGYSPGQGE
;
A
#
# COMPACT_ATOMS: atom_id res chain seq x y z
N VAL A 1 -2.40 -7.94 -14.03
CA VAL A 1 -1.13 -7.31 -13.60
C VAL A 1 -1.43 -6.47 -12.37
N ILE A 2 -0.61 -6.55 -11.33
CA ILE A 2 -0.75 -5.73 -10.13
C ILE A 2 0.37 -4.69 -10.15
N ILE A 3 -0.03 -3.42 -10.14
CA ILE A 3 0.83 -2.26 -10.06
C ILE A 3 0.77 -1.78 -8.61
N ARG A 4 1.83 -2.08 -7.87
CA ARG A 4 1.97 -1.80 -6.44
C ARG A 4 2.78 -0.52 -6.26
N GLU A 5 2.26 0.41 -5.46
CA GLU A 5 3.05 1.53 -4.93
C GLU A 5 4.20 0.98 -4.07
N ASN A 6 5.43 1.49 -4.21
CA ASN A 6 6.64 0.81 -3.72
C ASN A 6 7.55 1.67 -2.82
N GLU A 7 7.22 2.94 -2.60
CA GLU A 7 8.08 3.89 -1.89
C GLU A 7 7.45 4.45 -0.59
N GLU A 8 6.14 4.27 -0.37
CA GLU A 8 5.43 4.79 0.81
C GLU A 8 4.48 3.76 1.44
N ASP A 9 3.41 4.22 2.10
CA ASP A 9 2.52 3.43 2.97
C ASP A 9 3.27 2.85 4.20
N LEU A 10 2.71 1.84 4.85
CA LEU A 10 3.23 1.23 6.08
C LEU A 10 4.64 0.61 5.95
N TYR A 11 5.11 0.37 4.72
CA TYR A 11 6.44 -0.22 4.46
C TYR A 11 7.58 0.77 4.68
N GLY A 12 7.26 2.05 4.92
CA GLY A 12 8.23 3.01 5.43
C GLY A 12 8.82 2.60 6.80
N GLY A 13 8.18 1.69 7.55
CA GLY A 13 8.75 1.12 8.77
C GLY A 13 8.95 2.12 9.91
N ILE A 14 8.20 3.23 9.88
CA ILE A 14 8.32 4.29 10.87
C ILE A 14 7.47 3.92 12.09
N GLU A 15 8.08 3.19 13.01
CA GLU A 15 7.44 2.64 14.19
C GLU A 15 7.96 3.28 15.49
N HIS A 16 7.04 3.52 16.42
CA HIS A 16 7.33 4.10 17.72
C HIS A 16 6.56 3.35 18.81
N ARG A 17 7.23 3.04 19.92
CA ARG A 17 6.54 2.64 21.14
C ARG A 17 6.02 3.90 21.84
N GLN A 18 4.70 4.05 21.91
CA GLN A 18 4.05 5.23 22.48
C GLN A 18 4.01 5.17 24.01
N THR A 19 3.66 4.01 24.56
CA THR A 19 3.54 3.77 26.00
C THR A 19 4.02 2.36 26.35
N ARG A 20 3.78 1.89 27.59
CA ARG A 20 4.05 0.49 27.93
C ARG A 20 3.15 -0.48 27.16
N GLU A 21 1.91 -0.10 26.88
CA GLU A 21 0.89 -0.96 26.26
C GLU A 21 0.68 -0.71 24.75
N VAL A 22 1.17 0.39 24.19
CA VAL A 22 0.83 0.82 22.82
C VAL A 22 2.05 1.09 21.96
N THR A 23 2.02 0.54 20.73
CA THR A 23 2.95 0.87 19.64
C THR A 23 2.18 1.50 18.49
N GLN A 24 2.87 2.30 17.68
CA GLN A 24 2.31 3.00 16.52
C GLN A 24 3.22 2.79 15.31
N VAL A 25 2.60 2.65 14.15
CA VAL A 25 3.25 2.74 12.84
C VAL A 25 2.61 3.89 12.05
N LEU A 26 3.41 4.63 11.28
CA LEU A 26 2.90 5.68 10.40
C LEU A 26 2.58 5.12 9.01
N LYS A 27 1.35 5.35 8.56
CA LYS A 27 0.95 5.20 7.16
C LYS A 27 1.02 6.54 6.46
N LEU A 28 2.01 6.72 5.60
CA LEU A 28 2.17 7.94 4.80
C LEU A 28 1.72 7.65 3.37
N ILE A 29 0.81 8.47 2.85
CA ILE A 29 0.39 8.45 1.44
C ILE A 29 0.52 9.87 0.92
N SER A 30 1.25 10.04 -0.17
CA SER A 30 1.55 11.34 -0.74
C SER A 30 0.87 11.52 -2.10
N TYR A 31 0.50 12.75 -2.42
CA TYR A 31 0.00 13.10 -3.73
C TYR A 31 0.99 12.76 -4.86
N PRO A 32 2.28 13.17 -4.80
CA PRO A 32 3.21 12.89 -5.89
C PRO A 32 3.48 11.39 -6.10
N GLY A 33 3.59 10.60 -5.02
CA GLY A 33 3.75 9.14 -5.12
C GLY A 33 2.51 8.50 -5.77
N THR A 34 1.32 8.89 -5.31
CA THR A 34 0.04 8.43 -5.85
C THR A 34 -0.15 8.80 -7.33
N ASP A 35 0.08 10.05 -7.74
CA ASP A 35 -0.07 10.46 -9.16
C ASP A 35 0.88 9.63 -10.03
N SER A 36 2.13 9.48 -9.60
CA SER A 36 3.15 8.73 -10.33
C SER A 36 2.75 7.28 -10.55
N ILE A 37 2.32 6.55 -9.51
CA ILE A 37 1.98 5.13 -9.64
C ILE A 37 0.67 4.92 -10.41
N VAL A 38 -0.34 5.77 -10.22
CA VAL A 38 -1.60 5.65 -10.96
C VAL A 38 -1.37 5.93 -12.43
N ARG A 39 -0.65 7.00 -12.77
CA ARG A 39 -0.34 7.34 -14.16
C ARG A 39 0.48 6.24 -14.81
N TYR A 40 1.44 5.67 -14.10
CA TYR A 40 2.16 4.49 -14.56
C TYR A 40 1.22 3.33 -14.85
N ALA A 41 0.21 3.06 -14.02
CA ALA A 41 -0.75 1.99 -14.24
C ALA A 41 -1.58 2.20 -15.53
N PHE A 42 -2.02 3.44 -15.81
CA PHE A 42 -2.74 3.76 -17.04
C PHE A 42 -1.86 3.71 -18.29
N GLU A 43 -0.63 4.24 -18.23
CA GLU A 43 0.32 4.14 -19.33
C GLU A 43 0.74 2.69 -19.59
N TYR A 44 0.94 1.90 -18.52
CA TYR A 44 1.14 0.46 -18.63
C TYR A 44 -0.04 -0.21 -19.32
N ALA A 45 -1.27 0.16 -18.94
CA ALA A 45 -2.45 -0.41 -19.56
C ALA A 45 -2.49 -0.15 -21.07
N ARG A 46 -2.25 1.10 -21.51
CA ARG A 46 -2.15 1.46 -22.93
C ARG A 46 -1.03 0.69 -23.64
N ALA A 47 0.18 0.74 -23.09
CA ALA A 47 1.37 0.22 -23.75
C ALA A 47 1.33 -1.31 -23.93
N TYR A 48 0.62 -2.02 -23.05
CA TYR A 48 0.44 -3.46 -23.12
C TYR A 48 -0.95 -3.89 -23.64
N GLY A 49 -1.71 -2.98 -24.25
CA GLY A 49 -3.01 -3.28 -24.88
C GLY A 49 -4.09 -3.77 -23.90
N ARG A 50 -3.97 -3.39 -22.64
CA ARG A 50 -4.94 -3.63 -21.57
C ARG A 50 -6.09 -2.63 -21.69
N ARG A 51 -7.26 -2.99 -21.17
CA ARG A 51 -8.49 -2.21 -21.37
C ARG A 51 -9.07 -1.64 -20.09
N LYS A 52 -8.65 -2.14 -18.93
CA LYS A 52 -9.20 -1.75 -17.64
C LYS A 52 -8.11 -1.59 -16.57
N VAL A 53 -8.22 -0.51 -15.80
CA VAL A 53 -7.46 -0.29 -14.56
C VAL A 53 -8.44 -0.22 -13.39
N THR A 54 -8.25 -1.11 -12.41
CA THR A 54 -9.02 -1.16 -11.17
C THR A 54 -8.18 -0.65 -10.01
N CYS A 55 -8.58 0.46 -9.40
CA CYS A 55 -7.99 0.98 -8.16
C CYS A 55 -8.59 0.24 -6.96
N MET A 56 -7.73 -0.31 -6.09
CA MET A 56 -8.17 -0.99 -4.86
C MET A 56 -7.66 -0.26 -3.62
N THR A 57 -8.57 0.24 -2.78
CA THR A 57 -8.23 0.97 -1.53
C THR A 57 -9.23 0.65 -0.42
N LYS A 58 -9.02 1.15 0.81
CA LYS A 58 -9.94 1.08 1.95
C LYS A 58 -10.38 2.49 2.39
N ASP A 59 -10.70 3.33 1.42
CA ASP A 59 -11.10 4.74 1.62
C ASP A 59 -12.39 4.92 2.44
N ASN A 60 -13.24 3.90 2.50
CA ASN A 60 -14.39 3.87 3.41
C ASN A 60 -14.00 3.93 4.90
N ILE A 61 -12.80 3.46 5.26
CA ILE A 61 -12.23 3.54 6.61
C ILE A 61 -11.17 4.64 6.68
N MET A 62 -10.18 4.59 5.80
CA MET A 62 -9.06 5.54 5.71
C MET A 62 -9.38 6.69 4.77
N LYS A 63 -10.36 7.51 5.18
CA LYS A 63 -10.92 8.58 4.33
C LYS A 63 -9.93 9.63 3.84
N ILE A 64 -8.82 9.85 4.56
CA ILE A 64 -7.83 10.87 4.20
C ILE A 64 -6.68 10.26 3.37
N THR A 65 -6.07 9.19 3.85
CA THR A 65 -4.92 8.55 3.18
C THR A 65 -5.37 7.77 1.94
N ASP A 66 -6.18 6.73 2.11
CA ASP A 66 -6.72 5.96 0.98
C ASP A 66 -7.71 6.77 0.13
N GLY A 67 -8.39 7.74 0.75
CA GLY A 67 -9.21 8.71 0.03
C GLY A 67 -8.41 9.64 -0.87
N LEU A 68 -7.20 10.07 -0.46
CA LEU A 68 -6.26 10.76 -1.36
C LEU A 68 -5.90 9.85 -2.54
N PHE A 69 -5.56 8.58 -2.27
CA PHE A 69 -5.20 7.64 -3.33
C PHE A 69 -6.33 7.49 -4.38
N HIS A 70 -7.56 7.26 -3.90
CA HIS A 70 -8.73 7.13 -4.76
C HIS A 70 -9.07 8.44 -5.49
N ARG A 71 -8.98 9.60 -4.82
CA ARG A 71 -9.24 10.90 -5.47
C ARG A 71 -8.29 11.12 -6.63
N VAL A 72 -6.98 10.96 -6.42
CA VAL A 72 -5.97 11.10 -7.48
C VAL A 72 -6.20 10.07 -8.59
N PHE A 73 -6.62 8.85 -8.24
CA PHE A 73 -7.00 7.86 -9.26
C PHE A 73 -8.10 8.38 -10.20
N ASN A 74 -9.16 8.97 -9.64
CA ASN A 74 -10.23 9.55 -10.44
C ASN A 74 -9.80 10.79 -11.23
N GLU A 75 -8.85 11.58 -10.72
CA GLU A 75 -8.26 12.73 -11.43
C GLU A 75 -7.50 12.25 -12.66
N VAL A 76 -6.54 11.33 -12.49
CA VAL A 76 -5.72 10.79 -13.58
C VAL A 76 -6.56 10.02 -14.59
N ALA A 77 -7.57 9.25 -14.16
CA ALA A 77 -8.43 8.48 -15.04
C ALA A 77 -9.12 9.34 -16.13
N ARG A 78 -9.41 10.62 -15.83
CA ARG A 78 -10.01 11.56 -16.81
C ARG A 78 -9.10 11.86 -17.99
N GLU A 79 -7.79 11.69 -17.84
CA GLU A 79 -6.79 11.87 -18.90
C GLU A 79 -6.69 10.65 -19.83
N PHE A 80 -7.29 9.51 -19.45
CA PHE A 80 -7.25 8.23 -20.18
C PHE A 80 -8.65 7.71 -20.53
N PRO A 81 -9.44 8.44 -21.35
CA PRO A 81 -10.83 8.08 -21.64
C PRO A 81 -11.00 6.76 -22.43
N ASP A 82 -9.93 6.25 -23.02
CA ASP A 82 -9.85 4.96 -23.74
C ASP A 82 -9.65 3.75 -22.82
N ILE A 83 -9.33 3.96 -21.55
CA ILE A 83 -9.13 2.91 -20.54
C ILE A 83 -10.29 2.93 -19.55
N GLN A 84 -10.95 1.79 -19.35
CA GLN A 84 -11.98 1.67 -18.32
C GLN A 84 -11.36 1.83 -16.93
N ALA A 85 -11.82 2.83 -16.18
CA ALA A 85 -11.44 3.03 -14.79
C ALA A 85 -12.51 2.48 -13.85
N GLU A 86 -12.10 1.70 -12.85
CA GLU A 86 -12.98 1.12 -11.82
C GLU A 86 -12.33 1.31 -10.45
N HIS A 87 -13.12 1.60 -9.42
CA HIS A 87 -12.67 1.54 -8.03
C HIS A 87 -13.38 0.41 -7.28
N GLN A 88 -12.64 -0.29 -6.42
CA GLN A 88 -13.16 -1.31 -5.52
C GLN A 88 -12.56 -1.15 -4.13
N ILE A 89 -13.35 -1.43 -3.09
CA ILE A 89 -12.82 -1.58 -1.74
C ILE A 89 -11.95 -2.85 -1.69
N ILE A 90 -10.78 -2.75 -1.07
CA ILE A 90 -9.72 -3.79 -1.10
C ILE A 90 -10.19 -5.17 -0.62
N ASP A 91 -11.15 -5.25 0.31
CA ASP A 91 -11.71 -6.53 0.77
C ASP A 91 -12.54 -7.23 -0.31
N ILE A 92 -13.44 -6.50 -0.96
CA ILE A 92 -14.25 -7.01 -2.08
C ILE A 92 -13.35 -7.27 -3.28
N GLY A 93 -12.36 -6.41 -3.53
CA GLY A 93 -11.37 -6.57 -4.59
C GLY A 93 -10.54 -7.84 -4.43
N ALA A 94 -10.06 -8.12 -3.22
CA ALA A 94 -9.34 -9.35 -2.90
C ALA A 94 -10.23 -10.60 -3.07
N ALA A 95 -11.49 -10.54 -2.63
CA ALA A 95 -12.43 -11.63 -2.82
C ALA A 95 -12.70 -11.89 -4.31
N ARG A 96 -12.83 -10.83 -5.13
CA ARG A 96 -12.98 -10.95 -6.59
C ARG A 96 -11.72 -11.50 -7.25
N LEU A 97 -10.53 -11.08 -6.82
CA LEU A 97 -9.26 -11.64 -7.29
C LEU A 97 -9.19 -13.15 -7.05
N ALA A 98 -9.64 -13.62 -5.88
CA ALA A 98 -9.68 -15.04 -5.57
C ALA A 98 -10.75 -15.82 -6.34
N ALA A 99 -11.95 -15.24 -6.51
CA ALA A 99 -13.11 -15.96 -7.04
C ALA A 99 -13.26 -15.88 -8.57
N ALA A 100 -12.89 -14.77 -9.19
CA ALA A 100 -13.04 -14.51 -10.61
C ALA A 100 -11.90 -13.60 -11.15
N PRO A 101 -10.62 -14.05 -11.04
CA PRO A 101 -9.45 -13.25 -11.44
C PRO A 101 -9.49 -12.81 -12.91
N GLU A 102 -10.15 -13.57 -13.79
CA GLU A 102 -10.32 -13.26 -15.21
C GLU A 102 -11.14 -11.99 -15.49
N THR A 103 -11.86 -11.48 -14.49
CA THR A 103 -12.61 -10.21 -14.58
C THR A 103 -11.73 -8.98 -14.32
N LEU A 104 -10.48 -9.19 -13.90
CA LEU A 104 -9.51 -8.15 -13.60
C LEU A 104 -8.45 -8.08 -14.71
N ASP A 105 -7.87 -6.89 -14.92
CA ASP A 105 -6.87 -6.67 -15.98
C ASP A 105 -5.60 -6.02 -15.41
N VAL A 106 -5.64 -4.71 -15.14
CA VAL A 106 -4.62 -4.00 -14.35
C VAL A 106 -5.23 -3.60 -13.01
N ILE A 107 -4.52 -3.85 -11.92
CA ILE A 107 -4.88 -3.41 -10.56
C ILE A 107 -3.83 -2.39 -10.12
N VAL A 108 -4.26 -1.27 -9.54
CA VAL A 108 -3.36 -0.31 -8.89
C VAL A 108 -3.76 -0.09 -7.44
N THR A 109 -2.80 -0.12 -6.52
CA THR A 109 -3.09 -0.10 -5.07
C THR A 109 -1.88 0.36 -4.24
N PRO A 110 -2.09 0.91 -3.01
CA PRO A 110 -1.03 1.20 -2.04
C PRO A 110 -0.16 -0.02 -1.68
N ASN A 111 1.03 0.27 -1.12
CA ASN A 111 2.11 -0.70 -0.94
C ASN A 111 1.70 -1.98 -0.21
N LEU A 112 1.15 -1.88 1.01
CA LEU A 112 0.80 -3.06 1.81
C LEU A 112 -0.26 -3.94 1.12
N TYR A 113 -1.21 -3.32 0.44
CA TYR A 113 -2.25 -4.05 -0.28
C TYR A 113 -1.70 -4.72 -1.53
N GLY A 114 -0.82 -4.03 -2.25
CA GLY A 114 -0.14 -4.56 -3.42
C GLY A 114 0.66 -5.81 -3.09
N ASP A 115 1.39 -5.79 -1.96
CA ASP A 115 2.15 -6.93 -1.45
C ASP A 115 1.27 -8.18 -1.29
N ILE A 116 0.21 -8.04 -0.48
CA ILE A 116 -0.72 -9.13 -0.17
C ILE A 116 -1.41 -9.64 -1.44
N LEU A 117 -1.93 -8.73 -2.28
CA LEU A 117 -2.63 -9.12 -3.49
C LEU A 117 -1.70 -9.79 -4.50
N SER A 118 -0.45 -9.34 -4.62
CA SER A 118 0.51 -9.94 -5.56
C SER A 118 0.87 -11.37 -5.20
N ASP A 119 1.01 -11.67 -3.91
CA ASP A 119 1.25 -13.03 -3.43
C ASP A 119 0.05 -13.94 -3.65
N VAL A 120 -1.16 -13.45 -3.36
CA VAL A 120 -2.41 -14.18 -3.64
C VAL A 120 -2.53 -14.45 -5.14
N ALA A 121 -2.29 -13.45 -5.99
CA ALA A 121 -2.34 -13.62 -7.44
C ALA A 121 -1.30 -14.64 -7.94
N ALA A 122 -0.07 -14.58 -7.42
CA ALA A 122 0.98 -15.53 -7.77
C ALA A 122 0.57 -16.97 -7.38
N GLN A 123 0.04 -17.15 -6.16
CA GLN A 123 -0.42 -18.46 -5.70
C GLN A 123 -1.60 -19.01 -6.53
N LEU A 124 -2.54 -18.16 -6.98
CA LEU A 124 -3.64 -18.57 -7.86
C LEU A 124 -3.15 -19.14 -9.20
N THR A 125 -2.00 -18.68 -9.70
CA THR A 125 -1.39 -19.23 -10.93
C THR A 125 -0.71 -20.59 -10.73
N GLY A 126 -0.60 -21.07 -9.49
CA GLY A 126 -0.13 -22.40 -9.14
C GLY A 126 1.00 -22.41 -8.12
N SER A 127 1.85 -21.38 -8.11
CA SER A 127 2.96 -21.24 -7.17
C SER A 127 3.51 -19.81 -7.21
N VAL A 128 3.89 -19.28 -6.04
CA VAL A 128 4.64 -18.03 -5.91
C VAL A 128 5.98 -18.10 -6.67
N GLY A 129 6.56 -19.31 -6.81
CA GLY A 129 7.77 -19.57 -7.58
C GLY A 129 7.67 -19.29 -9.09
N LEU A 130 6.47 -19.03 -9.61
CA LEU A 130 6.25 -18.67 -11.02
C LEU A 130 6.32 -17.16 -11.28
N ALA A 131 6.18 -16.33 -10.25
CA ALA A 131 5.98 -14.90 -10.42
C ALA A 131 7.31 -14.12 -10.38
N GLY A 132 7.57 -13.37 -11.45
CA GLY A 132 8.58 -12.31 -11.48
C GLY A 132 7.95 -10.94 -11.24
N SER A 133 8.75 -9.99 -10.77
CA SER A 133 8.36 -8.60 -10.51
C SER A 133 9.28 -7.62 -11.24
N SER A 134 8.92 -6.33 -11.19
CA SER A 134 9.71 -5.25 -11.78
C SER A 134 9.50 -3.98 -10.96
N ASN A 135 10.58 -3.50 -10.35
CA ASN A 135 10.65 -2.24 -9.65
C ASN A 135 11.16 -1.19 -10.64
N ILE A 136 10.27 -0.32 -11.12
CA ILE A 136 10.59 0.65 -12.16
C ILE A 136 10.63 2.04 -11.52
N GLY A 137 11.80 2.65 -11.50
CA GLY A 137 12.01 4.04 -11.11
C GLY A 137 12.30 4.94 -12.32
N ARG A 138 12.46 6.24 -12.07
CA ARG A 138 12.81 7.22 -13.12
C ARG A 138 14.24 7.07 -13.62
N GLU A 139 15.16 6.68 -12.73
CA GLU A 139 16.60 6.62 -13.00
C GLU A 139 17.14 5.18 -13.09
N ALA A 140 16.45 4.23 -12.48
CA ALA A 140 16.87 2.84 -12.39
C ALA A 140 15.67 1.88 -12.46
N ALA A 141 15.94 0.65 -12.88
CA ALA A 141 14.97 -0.44 -12.84
C ALA A 141 15.64 -1.69 -12.23
N MET A 142 14.89 -2.41 -11.40
CA MET A 142 15.32 -3.65 -10.76
C MET A 142 14.30 -4.76 -11.02
N PHE A 143 14.78 -5.93 -11.44
CA PHE A 143 13.95 -7.07 -11.80
C PHE A 143 14.30 -8.24 -10.89
N GLU A 144 13.31 -8.78 -10.19
CA GLU A 144 13.51 -9.83 -9.20
C GLU A 144 12.34 -10.82 -9.19
N ALA A 145 12.54 -11.97 -8.53
CA ALA A 145 11.43 -12.86 -8.24
C ALA A 145 10.59 -12.29 -7.10
N ILE A 146 9.28 -12.58 -7.08
CA ILE A 146 8.42 -12.09 -5.99
C ILE A 146 8.66 -12.84 -4.66
N HIS A 147 9.13 -14.09 -4.75
CA HIS A 147 9.33 -14.95 -3.58
C HIS A 147 10.58 -14.59 -2.78
N GLY A 148 10.57 -14.92 -1.49
CA GLY A 148 11.73 -14.81 -0.61
C GLY A 148 12.82 -15.87 -0.84
N SER A 149 13.76 -15.96 0.11
CA SER A 149 14.98 -16.77 -0.01
C SER A 149 14.79 -18.29 0.11
N ALA A 150 13.61 -18.76 0.53
CA ALA A 150 13.27 -20.18 0.76
C ALA A 150 14.41 -21.02 1.42
N PRO A 151 14.81 -20.70 2.67
CA PRO A 151 15.99 -21.31 3.31
C PRO A 151 15.92 -22.83 3.47
N ASP A 152 14.72 -23.37 3.59
CA ASP A 152 14.43 -24.78 3.76
C ASP A 152 14.77 -25.61 2.51
N ILE A 153 14.86 -25.01 1.32
CA ILE A 153 15.23 -25.70 0.07
C ILE A 153 16.55 -25.24 -0.54
N ALA A 154 17.24 -24.29 0.12
CA ALA A 154 18.52 -23.76 -0.34
C ALA A 154 19.55 -24.90 -0.54
N GLY A 155 20.24 -24.89 -1.69
CA GLY A 155 21.26 -25.89 -2.04
C GLY A 155 20.75 -27.29 -2.37
N LYS A 156 19.43 -27.53 -2.39
CA LYS A 156 18.85 -28.85 -2.67
C LYS A 156 18.58 -29.14 -4.14
N GLY A 157 18.77 -28.16 -5.04
CA GLY A 157 18.54 -28.31 -6.48
C GLY A 157 17.06 -28.53 -6.86
N ILE A 158 16.13 -28.14 -6.00
CA ILE A 158 14.67 -28.32 -6.21
C ILE A 158 13.90 -27.01 -6.32
N ALA A 159 14.59 -25.86 -6.33
CA ALA A 159 13.96 -24.57 -6.48
C ALA A 159 13.38 -24.41 -7.90
N ASN A 160 12.25 -23.71 -8.00
CA ASN A 160 11.67 -23.32 -9.28
C ASN A 160 12.31 -22.00 -9.76
N PRO A 161 13.07 -21.98 -10.86
CA PRO A 161 13.73 -20.76 -11.33
C PRO A 161 12.78 -19.84 -12.13
N SER A 162 11.50 -20.20 -12.28
CA SER A 162 10.57 -19.51 -13.18
C SER A 162 10.37 -18.04 -12.80
N GLY A 163 10.23 -17.70 -11.52
CA GLY A 163 10.03 -16.31 -11.09
C GLY A 163 11.19 -15.39 -11.50
N LEU A 164 12.43 -15.83 -11.30
CA LEU A 164 13.61 -15.07 -11.73
C LEU A 164 13.74 -15.03 -13.26
N LEU A 165 13.40 -16.12 -13.95
CA LEU A 165 13.36 -16.14 -15.42
C LEU A 165 12.33 -15.15 -15.98
N GLN A 166 11.14 -15.06 -15.38
CA GLN A 166 10.12 -14.08 -15.75
C GLN A 166 10.59 -12.65 -15.49
N ALA A 167 11.28 -12.41 -14.38
CA ALA A 167 11.89 -11.11 -14.10
C ALA A 167 12.94 -10.74 -15.17
N ALA A 168 13.78 -11.69 -15.59
CA ALA A 168 14.73 -11.49 -16.68
C ALA A 168 14.03 -11.21 -18.02
N VAL A 169 12.91 -11.88 -18.31
CA VAL A 169 12.06 -11.56 -19.48
C VAL A 169 11.56 -10.13 -19.41
N HIS A 170 11.06 -9.66 -18.27
CA HIS A 170 10.64 -8.26 -18.09
C HIS A 170 11.79 -7.28 -18.30
N MET A 171 12.99 -7.60 -17.79
CA MET A 171 14.20 -6.81 -18.01
C MET A 171 14.53 -6.69 -19.50
N LEU A 172 14.48 -7.80 -20.25
CA LEU A 172 14.75 -7.80 -21.69
C LEU A 172 13.76 -6.92 -22.44
N VAL A 173 12.46 -6.96 -22.09
CA VAL A 173 11.45 -6.06 -22.66
C VAL A 173 11.80 -4.60 -22.36
N HIS A 174 12.16 -4.30 -21.10
CA HIS A 174 12.52 -2.96 -20.65
C HIS A 174 13.71 -2.37 -21.42
N VAL A 175 14.76 -3.17 -21.68
CA VAL A 175 15.95 -2.71 -22.44
C VAL A 175 15.78 -2.79 -23.97
N GLY A 176 14.57 -3.05 -24.47
CA GLY A 176 14.27 -3.05 -25.90
C GLY A 176 14.57 -4.36 -26.64
N LEU A 177 14.82 -5.46 -25.92
CA LEU A 177 15.10 -6.79 -26.47
C LEU A 177 13.84 -7.68 -26.50
N GLY A 178 12.74 -7.15 -27.06
CA GLY A 178 11.43 -7.81 -27.09
C GLY A 178 11.41 -9.15 -27.84
N ASP A 179 12.19 -9.29 -28.90
CA ASP A 179 12.31 -10.55 -29.65
C ASP A 179 12.99 -11.64 -28.82
N THR A 180 14.06 -11.29 -28.09
CA THR A 180 14.74 -12.20 -27.16
C THR A 180 13.84 -12.59 -26.00
N ALA A 181 13.12 -11.62 -25.41
CA ALA A 181 12.12 -11.88 -24.39
C ALA A 181 11.03 -12.85 -24.88
N THR A 182 10.56 -12.64 -26.12
CA THR A 182 9.56 -13.49 -26.78
C THR A 182 10.07 -14.91 -26.98
N LEU A 183 11.31 -15.08 -27.44
CA LEU A 183 11.96 -16.37 -27.62
C LEU A 183 12.04 -17.15 -26.30
N ILE A 184 12.55 -16.52 -25.24
CA ILE A 184 12.76 -17.15 -23.94
C ILE A 184 11.42 -17.50 -23.29
N ASN A 185 10.45 -16.58 -23.30
CA ASN A 185 9.18 -16.80 -22.64
C ASN A 185 8.35 -17.89 -23.32
N ASN A 186 8.37 -17.97 -24.65
CA ASN A 186 7.69 -19.05 -25.37
C ASN A 186 8.34 -20.42 -25.12
N ALA A 187 9.67 -20.48 -25.00
CA ALA A 187 10.36 -21.71 -24.59
C ALA A 187 9.92 -22.15 -23.18
N TRP A 188 9.82 -21.22 -22.24
CA TRP A 188 9.32 -21.49 -20.89
C TRP A 188 7.86 -21.97 -20.89
N LEU A 189 6.96 -21.29 -21.61
CA LEU A 189 5.56 -21.72 -21.76
C LEU A 189 5.49 -23.12 -22.37
N ARG A 190 6.30 -23.40 -23.39
CA ARG A 190 6.37 -24.73 -24.02
C ARG A 190 6.88 -25.81 -23.07
N THR A 191 7.83 -25.50 -22.18
CA THR A 191 8.31 -26.43 -21.14
C THR A 191 7.19 -26.84 -20.19
N LEU A 192 6.40 -25.86 -19.73
CA LEU A 192 5.24 -26.10 -18.88
C LEU A 192 4.16 -26.92 -19.61
N GLU A 193 3.85 -26.55 -20.86
CA GLU A 193 2.86 -27.25 -21.67
C GLU A 193 3.24 -28.73 -21.95
N ASP A 194 4.52 -29.00 -22.17
CA ASP A 194 5.04 -30.35 -22.33
C ASP A 194 5.04 -31.16 -21.01
N GLY A 195 4.68 -30.52 -19.89
CA GLY A 195 4.52 -31.16 -18.57
C GLY A 195 5.81 -31.38 -17.81
N VAL A 196 6.87 -30.60 -18.10
CA VAL A 196 8.11 -30.59 -17.30
C VAL A 196 7.93 -29.56 -16.19
N HIS A 197 7.75 -30.03 -14.95
CA HIS A 197 7.37 -29.21 -13.82
C HIS A 197 8.29 -29.41 -12.62
N THR A 198 8.64 -28.33 -11.94
CA THR A 198 9.33 -28.37 -10.65
C THR A 198 8.39 -28.80 -9.53
N ALA A 199 8.96 -29.13 -8.36
CA ALA A 199 8.23 -29.77 -7.27
C ALA A 199 6.99 -29.00 -6.79
N ASP A 200 7.05 -27.68 -6.80
CA ASP A 200 6.01 -26.74 -6.34
C ASP A 200 4.77 -26.70 -7.26
N ILE A 201 4.93 -27.00 -8.55
CA ILE A 201 3.85 -27.00 -9.54
C ILE A 201 3.56 -28.39 -10.12
N TYR A 202 4.31 -29.41 -9.68
CA TYR A 202 4.09 -30.78 -10.09
C TYR A 202 2.74 -31.30 -9.57
N ARG A 203 1.93 -31.82 -10.49
CA ARG A 203 0.64 -32.45 -10.22
C ARG A 203 0.60 -33.82 -10.89
N GLU A 204 0.32 -34.86 -10.11
CA GLU A 204 0.13 -36.21 -10.62
C GLU A 204 -1.04 -36.25 -11.62
N GLY A 205 -0.91 -37.03 -12.69
CA GLY A 205 -1.89 -37.12 -13.77
C GLY A 205 -1.85 -35.96 -14.78
N LEU A 206 -1.34 -34.78 -14.41
CA LEU A 206 -1.17 -33.63 -15.31
C LEU A 206 0.28 -33.49 -15.81
N SER A 207 1.24 -33.66 -14.90
CA SER A 207 2.66 -33.46 -15.18
C SER A 207 3.28 -34.72 -15.78
N ARG A 208 4.20 -34.55 -16.72
CA ARG A 208 4.90 -35.67 -17.37
C ARG A 208 6.24 -35.97 -16.71
N LYS A 209 6.93 -34.94 -16.21
CA LYS A 209 8.26 -35.06 -15.60
C LYS A 209 8.37 -34.10 -14.42
N ARG A 210 8.75 -34.63 -13.26
CA ARG A 210 9.20 -33.82 -12.13
C ARG A 210 10.68 -33.46 -12.35
N ALA A 211 11.00 -32.18 -12.40
CA ALA A 211 12.36 -31.68 -12.63
C ALA A 211 12.91 -30.98 -11.37
N GLY A 212 14.22 -31.08 -11.17
CA GLY A 212 14.97 -30.16 -10.32
C GLY A 212 15.33 -28.88 -11.08
N THR A 213 16.02 -27.95 -10.43
CA THR A 213 16.36 -26.62 -10.97
C THR A 213 17.11 -26.72 -12.30
N ASP A 214 18.23 -27.44 -12.34
CA ASP A 214 19.08 -27.56 -13.54
C ASP A 214 18.34 -28.27 -14.68
N ALA A 215 17.68 -29.38 -14.37
CA ALA A 215 16.91 -30.14 -15.35
C ALA A 215 15.72 -29.36 -15.93
N PHE A 216 15.15 -28.42 -15.18
CA PHE A 216 14.13 -27.51 -15.68
C PHE A 216 14.74 -26.44 -16.60
N ALA A 217 15.89 -25.88 -16.23
CA ALA A 217 16.61 -24.92 -17.06
C ALA A 217 17.03 -25.53 -18.41
N ASP A 218 17.60 -26.74 -18.39
CA ASP A 218 17.96 -27.49 -19.62
C ASP A 218 16.73 -27.71 -20.51
N ALA A 219 15.59 -28.09 -19.91
CA ALA A 219 14.35 -28.29 -20.64
C ALA A 219 13.84 -27.00 -21.31
N VAL A 220 14.01 -25.83 -20.68
CA VAL A 220 13.71 -24.53 -21.31
C VAL A 220 14.66 -24.25 -22.47
N ILE A 221 15.96 -24.48 -22.28
CA ILE A 221 16.98 -24.25 -23.33
C ILE A 221 16.71 -25.11 -24.57
N GLU A 222 16.38 -26.38 -24.40
CA GLU A 222 16.02 -27.31 -25.49
C GLU A 222 14.81 -26.86 -26.34
N ARG A 223 13.98 -25.96 -25.77
CA ARG A 223 12.75 -25.46 -26.39
C ARG A 223 12.87 -24.06 -26.96
N LEU A 224 14.06 -23.45 -26.91
CA LEU A 224 14.30 -22.18 -27.61
C LEU A 224 13.93 -22.32 -29.10
N GLY A 225 13.13 -21.39 -29.59
CA GLY A 225 12.59 -21.37 -30.95
C GLY A 225 11.29 -22.16 -31.13
N ARG A 226 10.76 -22.79 -30.07
CA ARG A 226 9.45 -23.43 -30.07
C ARG A 226 8.40 -22.55 -29.42
N GLU A 227 7.18 -22.61 -29.94
CA GLU A 227 6.02 -21.96 -29.34
C GLU A 227 5.13 -22.99 -28.62
N PRO A 228 4.39 -22.56 -27.58
CA PRO A 228 3.31 -23.38 -27.03
C PRO A 228 2.19 -23.57 -28.07
N GLU A 229 1.56 -24.74 -28.05
CA GLU A 229 0.46 -25.14 -28.94
C GLU A 229 -0.92 -24.93 -28.29
N ARG A 230 -1.01 -24.98 -26.96
CA ARG A 230 -2.24 -24.84 -26.16
C ARG A 230 -2.27 -23.55 -25.35
N LEU A 231 -1.16 -23.22 -24.68
CA LEU A 231 -0.99 -21.94 -24.01
C LEU A 231 -0.85 -20.83 -25.05
N ARG A 232 -1.35 -19.64 -24.74
CA ARG A 232 -1.26 -18.50 -25.65
C ARG A 232 0.21 -18.09 -25.81
N PRO A 233 0.76 -18.06 -27.04
CA PRO A 233 2.13 -17.58 -27.26
C PRO A 233 2.29 -16.13 -26.80
N ALA A 234 3.42 -15.85 -26.18
CA ALA A 234 3.79 -14.51 -25.79
C ALA A 234 4.34 -13.74 -27.00
N ARG A 235 4.06 -12.44 -27.02
CA ARG A 235 4.60 -11.47 -27.97
C ARG A 235 4.89 -10.20 -27.20
N PHE A 236 6.16 -9.80 -27.16
CA PHE A 236 6.56 -8.55 -26.53
C PHE A 236 6.96 -7.55 -27.60
N GLN A 237 6.36 -6.36 -27.53
CA GLN A 237 6.81 -5.21 -28.29
C GLN A 237 7.59 -4.28 -27.37
N HIS A 238 8.47 -3.45 -27.95
CA HIS A 238 9.08 -2.38 -27.18
C HIS A 238 8.01 -1.36 -26.79
N ALA A 239 7.76 -1.25 -25.50
CA ALA A 239 6.84 -0.31 -24.89
C ALA A 239 7.64 0.56 -23.91
N SER A 240 8.00 1.77 -24.32
CA SER A 240 8.57 2.76 -23.40
C SER A 240 7.41 3.46 -22.69
N ILE A 241 7.38 3.35 -21.35
CA ILE A 241 6.44 4.08 -20.51
C ILE A 241 7.20 5.27 -19.92
N VAL A 242 6.73 6.48 -20.23
CA VAL A 242 7.28 7.72 -19.68
C VAL A 242 6.16 8.44 -18.94
N ILE A 243 6.34 8.64 -17.64
CA ILE A 243 5.39 9.40 -16.82
C ILE A 243 5.96 10.79 -16.50
N PRO A 244 5.19 11.88 -16.70
CA PRO A 244 5.60 13.20 -16.26
C PRO A 244 5.79 13.25 -14.72
N GLY A 245 6.46 14.30 -14.25
CA GLY A 245 6.50 14.59 -12.81
C GLY A 245 5.13 15.05 -12.32
N ALA A 246 4.77 14.68 -11.09
CA ALA A 246 3.53 15.14 -10.48
C ALA A 246 3.53 16.68 -10.37
N PRO A 247 2.37 17.34 -10.55
CA PRO A 247 2.28 18.78 -10.44
C PRO A 247 2.54 19.23 -8.99
N LYS A 248 3.08 20.44 -8.83
CA LYS A 248 3.20 21.07 -7.51
C LYS A 248 1.83 21.55 -7.06
N LEU A 249 1.43 21.14 -5.86
CA LEU A 249 0.23 21.66 -5.23
C LEU A 249 0.54 23.01 -4.56
N ALA A 250 -0.40 23.95 -4.70
CA ALA A 250 -0.39 25.24 -4.01
C ALA A 250 -1.72 25.40 -3.26
N GLY A 251 -1.70 26.14 -2.16
CA GLY A 251 -2.88 26.36 -1.34
C GLY A 251 -2.52 27.06 -0.03
N ARG A 252 -3.53 27.56 0.68
CA ARG A 252 -3.37 28.15 2.01
C ARG A 252 -3.41 27.04 3.05
N LYS A 253 -2.36 26.95 3.88
CA LYS A 253 -2.28 26.03 5.02
C LYS A 253 -2.38 26.83 6.31
N GLU A 254 -3.36 26.53 7.16
CA GLU A 254 -3.59 27.25 8.42
C GLU A 254 -3.68 26.30 9.59
N LEU A 255 -2.95 26.59 10.67
CA LEU A 255 -3.04 25.83 11.91
C LEU A 255 -4.33 26.21 12.62
N CYS A 256 -5.17 25.24 13.00
CA CYS A 256 -6.45 25.47 13.69
C CYS A 256 -6.60 24.67 14.99
N GLY A 257 -5.63 23.81 15.29
CA GLY A 257 -5.70 22.93 16.46
C GLY A 257 -4.45 22.07 16.66
N VAL A 258 -4.48 21.27 17.71
CA VAL A 258 -3.47 20.26 17.99
C VAL A 258 -4.10 19.06 18.69
N ASP A 259 -3.77 17.85 18.24
CA ASP A 259 -3.96 16.63 19.00
C ASP A 259 -2.70 16.41 19.86
N VAL A 260 -2.88 16.28 21.17
CA VAL A 260 -1.80 15.97 22.13
C VAL A 260 -2.03 14.56 22.67
N PHE A 261 -1.00 13.74 22.57
CA PHE A 261 -1.03 12.37 23.04
C PHE A 261 -0.34 12.26 24.40
N LEU A 262 -0.97 11.53 25.32
CA LEU A 262 -0.52 11.40 26.71
C LEU A 262 -0.29 9.93 27.07
N ASP A 263 0.79 9.66 27.82
CA ASP A 263 0.91 8.46 28.65
C ASP A 263 0.26 8.78 30.01
N TRP A 264 -0.89 8.16 30.29
CA TRP A 264 -1.62 8.40 31.52
C TRP A 264 -2.27 7.12 32.03
N ASN A 265 -1.92 6.75 33.26
CA ASN A 265 -2.32 5.47 33.85
C ASN A 265 -2.77 5.59 35.32
N GLU A 266 -3.49 6.67 35.65
CA GLU A 266 -4.02 6.88 36.99
C GLU A 266 -5.51 6.56 37.10
N GLY A 267 -6.01 6.50 38.35
CA GLY A 267 -7.44 6.63 38.67
C GLY A 267 -8.35 5.70 37.87
N GLU A 268 -7.99 4.42 37.80
CA GLU A 268 -8.74 3.39 37.04
C GLU A 268 -9.00 3.74 35.56
N ARG A 269 -8.17 4.63 35.00
CA ARG A 269 -8.30 5.14 33.64
C ARG A 269 -9.66 5.80 33.39
N GLU A 270 -10.20 6.52 34.37
CA GLU A 270 -11.47 7.24 34.23
C GLU A 270 -11.33 8.46 33.29
N PRO A 271 -12.01 8.48 32.13
CA PRO A 271 -11.89 9.57 31.17
C PRO A 271 -12.33 10.93 31.74
N ALA A 272 -13.34 10.95 32.59
CA ALA A 272 -13.82 12.18 33.21
C ALA A 272 -12.81 12.79 34.20
N ARG A 273 -11.98 11.95 34.83
CA ARG A 273 -10.89 12.42 35.70
C ARG A 273 -9.80 13.10 34.86
N LEU A 274 -9.33 12.44 33.81
CA LEU A 274 -8.36 13.02 32.88
C LEU A 274 -8.91 14.28 32.21
N GLY A 275 -10.17 14.25 31.75
CA GLY A 275 -10.86 15.39 31.14
C GLY A 275 -10.84 16.62 32.04
N ARG A 276 -11.30 16.50 33.30
CA ARG A 276 -11.26 17.62 34.26
C ARG A 276 -9.85 18.12 34.56
N GLN A 277 -8.86 17.24 34.64
CA GLN A 277 -7.47 17.63 34.86
C GLN A 277 -6.95 18.44 33.66
N VAL A 278 -7.20 17.97 32.44
CA VAL A 278 -6.81 18.66 31.20
C VAL A 278 -7.52 20.01 31.11
N GLU A 279 -8.85 20.05 31.26
CA GLU A 279 -9.62 21.31 31.20
C GLU A 279 -9.12 22.37 32.19
N GLY A 280 -8.73 21.96 33.40
CA GLY A 280 -8.16 22.88 34.40
C GLY A 280 -6.81 23.49 34.01
N LEU A 281 -6.12 22.91 33.02
CA LEU A 281 -4.80 23.35 32.54
C LEU A 281 -4.87 24.11 31.19
N VAL A 282 -6.02 24.09 30.52
CA VAL A 282 -6.21 24.63 29.17
C VAL A 282 -6.55 26.12 29.24
N PRO A 283 -5.67 27.03 28.77
CA PRO A 283 -5.96 28.46 28.75
C PRO A 283 -6.73 28.86 27.47
N PRO A 284 -7.47 29.98 27.48
CA PRO A 284 -7.91 30.62 26.24
C PRO A 284 -6.71 30.87 25.29
N PRO A 285 -6.88 30.73 23.95
CA PRO A 285 -8.13 30.48 23.23
C PRO A 285 -8.42 28.98 23.02
N TRP A 286 -7.74 28.09 23.73
CA TRP A 286 -7.89 26.65 23.51
C TRP A 286 -9.17 26.12 24.14
N LYS A 287 -9.82 25.20 23.42
CA LYS A 287 -10.90 24.37 23.93
C LYS A 287 -10.51 22.90 23.78
N LEU A 288 -10.60 22.13 24.86
CA LEU A 288 -10.59 20.66 24.77
C LEU A 288 -11.87 20.22 24.07
N GLN A 289 -11.74 19.75 22.84
CA GLN A 289 -12.88 19.30 22.04
C GLN A 289 -13.30 17.89 22.42
N MET A 290 -12.33 16.99 22.59
CA MET A 290 -12.56 15.60 22.96
C MET A 290 -11.29 14.91 23.48
N ILE A 291 -11.48 13.78 24.17
CA ILE A 291 -10.43 12.79 24.42
C ILE A 291 -10.86 11.47 23.79
N THR A 292 -9.92 10.80 23.13
CA THR A 292 -10.12 9.45 22.60
C THR A 292 -9.09 8.48 23.14
N ASN A 293 -9.48 7.20 23.26
CA ASN A 293 -8.60 6.09 23.58
C ASN A 293 -8.72 5.07 22.45
N ARG A 294 -7.59 4.69 21.84
CA ARG A 294 -7.55 3.83 20.64
C ARG A 294 -8.47 4.29 19.49
N GLY A 295 -8.68 5.61 19.36
CA GLY A 295 -9.49 6.22 18.31
C GLY A 295 -10.98 6.36 18.62
N VAL A 296 -11.46 5.83 19.75
CA VAL A 296 -12.87 5.93 20.19
C VAL A 296 -13.02 7.11 21.16
N LYS A 297 -14.04 7.95 20.97
CA LYS A 297 -14.35 9.05 21.90
C LYS A 297 -14.73 8.51 23.28
N VAL A 298 -14.03 9.00 24.29
CA VAL A 298 -14.25 8.64 25.70
C VAL A 298 -14.59 9.86 26.57
N TYR A 299 -14.37 11.08 26.06
CA TYR A 299 -14.71 12.32 26.74
C TYR A 299 -14.98 13.45 25.72
N PRO A 300 -15.96 14.34 25.96
CA PRO A 300 -17.05 14.17 26.92
C PRO A 300 -17.98 13.02 26.49
N GLU A 301 -18.74 12.47 27.45
CA GLU A 301 -19.83 11.51 27.17
C GLU A 301 -19.39 10.28 26.36
N GLY A 302 -18.35 9.58 26.81
CA GLY A 302 -17.92 8.29 26.26
C GLY A 302 -18.86 7.13 26.62
N LEU A 303 -18.76 6.04 25.86
CA LEU A 303 -19.46 4.79 26.16
C LEU A 303 -18.78 4.07 27.36
N PRO A 304 -19.50 3.75 28.45
CA PRO A 304 -18.93 3.13 29.66
C PRO A 304 -18.16 1.81 29.41
N GLU A 305 -18.58 1.04 28.41
CA GLU A 305 -18.02 -0.24 28.02
C GLU A 305 -16.70 -0.12 27.24
N THR A 306 -16.27 1.10 26.89
CA THR A 306 -15.03 1.31 26.13
C THR A 306 -13.83 0.84 26.94
N PHE A 307 -13.14 -0.20 26.44
CA PHE A 307 -11.85 -0.63 26.97
C PHE A 307 -10.78 0.43 26.72
N ARG A 308 -9.95 0.70 27.72
CA ARG A 308 -9.01 1.83 27.74
C ARG A 308 -7.58 1.39 28.05
N THR A 309 -6.63 1.84 27.25
CA THR A 309 -5.17 1.69 27.49
C THR A 309 -4.58 2.93 28.16
N ASP A 310 -3.29 2.89 28.47
CA ASP A 310 -2.50 4.02 28.99
C ASP A 310 -2.22 5.16 27.96
N HIS A 311 -2.69 5.03 26.71
CA HIS A 311 -2.46 5.98 25.62
C HIS A 311 -3.72 6.79 25.25
N TRP A 312 -3.64 8.11 25.34
CA TRP A 312 -4.78 9.01 25.19
C TRP A 312 -4.51 10.10 24.17
N ARG A 313 -5.47 10.39 23.29
CA ARG A 313 -5.41 11.55 22.38
C ARG A 313 -6.38 12.61 22.84
N CYS A 314 -5.87 13.77 23.23
CA CYS A 314 -6.64 14.95 23.59
C CYS A 314 -6.64 15.94 22.42
N ARG A 315 -7.83 16.30 21.90
CA ARG A 315 -7.95 17.25 20.80
C ARG A 315 -8.22 18.65 21.31
N PHE A 316 -7.37 19.60 20.94
CA PHE A 316 -7.55 21.02 21.22
C PHE A 316 -7.78 21.79 19.94
N VAL A 317 -8.77 22.67 19.95
CA VAL A 317 -9.12 23.56 18.83
C VAL A 317 -9.26 24.98 19.35
N ALA A 318 -9.13 25.97 18.47
CA ALA A 318 -9.47 27.35 18.78
C ALA A 318 -10.95 27.46 19.14
N GLU A 319 -11.29 28.20 20.19
CA GLU A 319 -12.67 28.37 20.65
C GLU A 319 -13.58 29.05 19.61
N ASP A 320 -13.01 29.96 18.81
CA ASP A 320 -13.66 30.63 17.69
C ASP A 320 -13.56 29.85 16.36
N GLY A 321 -12.89 28.69 16.36
CA GLY A 321 -12.61 27.88 15.17
C GLY A 321 -11.62 28.50 14.19
N GLY A 322 -10.94 29.58 14.58
CA GLY A 322 -10.01 30.33 13.74
C GLY A 322 -8.60 29.73 13.65
N ALA A 323 -7.74 30.42 12.90
CA ALA A 323 -6.32 30.08 12.82
C ALA A 323 -5.61 30.47 14.13
N VAL A 324 -4.63 29.65 14.53
CA VAL A 324 -3.87 29.84 15.77
C VAL A 324 -2.38 29.93 15.48
N ASP A 325 -1.67 30.74 16.26
CA ASP A 325 -0.22 30.83 16.21
C ASP A 325 0.42 29.58 16.84
N TYR A 326 1.53 29.11 16.27
CA TYR A 326 2.20 27.91 16.78
C TYR A 326 2.78 28.10 18.20
N GLY A 327 3.10 29.34 18.60
CA GLY A 327 3.51 29.65 19.98
C GLY A 327 2.45 29.28 21.02
N LEU A 328 1.16 29.39 20.68
CA LEU A 328 0.07 28.97 21.57
C LEU A 328 0.05 27.45 21.79
N VAL A 329 0.50 26.66 20.82
CA VAL A 329 0.66 25.20 20.97
C VAL A 329 1.76 24.92 21.98
N LEU A 330 2.91 25.59 21.86
CA LEU A 330 4.03 25.41 22.80
C LEU A 330 3.64 25.77 24.24
N ASP A 331 2.88 26.86 24.42
CA ASP A 331 2.37 27.26 25.73
C ASP A 331 1.41 26.24 26.33
N LEU A 332 0.53 25.65 25.51
CA LEU A 332 -0.35 24.55 25.94
C LEU A 332 0.46 23.34 26.41
N LEU A 333 1.45 22.90 25.63
CA LEU A 333 2.30 21.76 25.98
C LEU A 333 3.08 22.00 27.28
N GLN A 334 3.62 23.20 27.48
CA GLN A 334 4.29 23.56 28.74
C GLN A 334 3.35 23.49 29.94
N ARG A 335 2.09 23.91 29.78
CA ARG A 335 1.08 23.86 30.85
C ARG A 335 0.70 22.43 31.19
N LEU A 336 0.45 21.59 30.19
CA LEU A 336 0.16 20.16 30.39
C LEU A 336 1.32 19.48 31.15
N HIS A 337 2.55 19.71 30.72
CA HIS A 337 3.74 19.18 31.38
C HIS A 337 3.89 19.65 32.83
N ARG A 338 3.75 20.97 33.09
CA ARG A 338 3.79 21.53 34.46
C ARG A 338 2.63 21.04 35.33
N GLY A 339 1.51 20.67 34.72
CA GLY A 339 0.36 20.04 35.36
C GLY A 339 0.52 18.55 35.63
N GLY A 340 1.71 17.98 35.37
CA GLY A 340 2.04 16.58 35.65
C GLY A 340 1.57 15.59 34.57
N LEU A 341 1.17 16.06 33.39
CA LEU A 341 0.78 15.19 32.28
C LEU A 341 1.98 14.93 31.36
N GLU A 342 2.28 13.66 31.12
CA GLU A 342 3.35 13.23 30.23
C GLU A 342 2.88 13.28 28.77
N VAL A 343 3.36 14.27 28.03
CA VAL A 343 3.13 14.40 26.58
C VAL A 343 4.13 13.53 25.83
N ILE A 344 3.63 12.62 25.00
CA ILE A 344 4.44 11.64 24.26
C ILE A 344 4.47 11.88 22.75
N GLN A 345 3.43 12.49 22.19
CA GLN A 345 3.35 12.85 20.77
C GLN A 345 2.39 14.04 20.57
N THR A 346 2.55 14.77 19.48
CA THR A 346 1.64 15.82 19.05
C THR A 346 1.38 15.73 17.56
N GLU A 347 0.15 16.01 17.13
CA GLU A 347 -0.22 16.17 15.73
C GLU A 347 -0.91 17.52 15.54
N ASN A 348 -0.35 18.37 14.70
CA ASN A 348 -0.93 19.67 14.41
C ASN A 348 -2.15 19.51 13.48
N LEU A 349 -3.24 20.19 13.82
CA LEU A 349 -4.46 20.18 13.02
C LEU A 349 -4.43 21.37 12.08
N TYR A 350 -4.40 21.09 10.78
CA TYR A 350 -4.40 22.10 9.73
C TYR A 350 -5.68 22.09 8.94
N THR A 351 -6.07 23.26 8.43
CA THR A 351 -6.93 23.37 7.25
C THR A 351 -6.09 23.65 6.01
N PHE A 352 -6.56 23.16 4.87
CA PHE A 352 -6.02 23.41 3.54
C PHE A 352 -7.14 24.02 2.70
N ASP A 353 -6.99 25.29 2.35
CA ASP A 353 -8.01 26.07 1.63
C ASP A 353 -9.41 26.05 2.31
N GLY A 354 -9.41 26.05 3.64
CA GLY A 354 -10.62 26.01 4.46
C GLY A 354 -11.16 24.60 4.75
N GLU A 355 -10.62 23.56 4.10
CA GLU A 355 -11.00 22.16 4.36
C GLU A 355 -10.11 21.52 5.43
N ARG A 356 -10.69 20.70 6.31
CA ARG A 356 -9.93 20.03 7.38
C ARG A 356 -8.96 18.99 6.80
N GLY A 357 -7.70 19.06 7.21
CA GLY A 357 -6.65 18.08 6.91
C GLY A 357 -6.56 16.91 7.90
N TYR A 358 -7.59 16.68 8.71
CA TYR A 358 -7.61 15.67 9.77
C TYR A 358 -9.00 15.04 9.93
N SER A 359 -9.06 13.82 10.45
CA SER A 359 -10.31 13.08 10.60
C SER A 359 -11.09 13.54 11.85
N PRO A 360 -12.44 13.46 11.83
CA PRO A 360 -13.23 13.58 13.04
C PRO A 360 -12.96 12.39 13.97
N GLY A 361 -13.23 12.54 15.27
CA GLY A 361 -13.27 11.41 16.19
C GLY A 361 -14.40 10.45 15.86
N GLN A 362 -14.24 9.15 16.16
CA GLN A 362 -15.40 8.25 16.10
C GLN A 362 -16.43 8.69 17.15
N GLY A 363 -17.63 9.08 16.69
CA GLY A 363 -18.69 9.64 17.54
C GLY A 363 -18.63 11.15 17.74
N GLU A 364 -17.81 11.87 16.95
CA GLU A 364 -17.88 13.33 16.76
C GLU A 364 -18.92 13.71 15.69
#